data_AF-A0A540VBP9-F1
#
_entry.id   AF-A0A540VBP9-F1
#
_cell.length_a   1.000
_cell.length_b   1.000
_cell.length_c   1.000
_cell.angle_alpha   90.00
_cell.angle_beta   90.00
_cell.angle_gamma   90.00
#
_symmetry.space_group_name_H-M   'P 1'
#
loop_
_entity.id
_entity.type
_entity.pdbx_description
1 polymer ?
#
loop_
_entity_poly.entity_id
_entity_poly.type
_entity_poly.pdbx_seq_one_letter_code
_entity_poly.pdbx_strand_id
1 'polypeptide(L)'
;MSERLIVTNERVDDIPLLLVQMERMGVPFLLDEFFPTHGNWQGLSLGWTATIWLGHILSEGDHRLNHVQDWAEKRLETLSRCSDQEVRALDFSD
;
A
#
# COMPACT_ATOMS: atom_id res chain seq x y z
N MET A 1 4.61 -36.11 12.85
CA MET A 1 3.46 -35.41 12.23
C MET A 1 3.99 -34.67 11.01
N SER A 2 3.42 -34.86 9.82
CA SER A 2 3.80 -34.06 8.66
C SER A 2 3.15 -32.68 8.78
N GLU A 3 3.94 -31.61 8.76
CA GLU A 3 3.40 -30.26 8.68
C GLU A 3 2.62 -30.09 7.36
N ARG A 4 1.44 -29.47 7.46
CA ARG A 4 0.63 -29.14 6.29
C ARG A 4 1.14 -27.83 5.73
N LEU A 5 1.82 -27.89 4.60
CA LEU A 5 2.25 -26.71 3.84
C LEU A 5 1.00 -25.98 3.29
N ILE A 6 0.90 -24.69 3.58
CA ILE A 6 -0.09 -23.79 3.00
C ILE A 6 0.64 -22.96 1.94
N VAL A 7 0.20 -23.06 0.69
CA VAL A 7 0.70 -22.25 -0.43
C VAL A 7 -0.40 -21.28 -0.81
N THR A 8 -0.09 -19.99 -0.80
CA THR A 8 -0.98 -18.90 -1.23
C THR A 8 -0.43 -18.24 -2.49
N ASN A 9 -1.29 -17.55 -3.24
CA ASN A 9 -0.90 -16.72 -4.36
C ASN A 9 -1.49 -15.32 -4.20
N GLU A 10 -0.71 -14.31 -4.58
CA GLU A 10 -1.18 -12.93 -4.72
C GLU A 10 -1.03 -12.51 -6.18
N ARG A 11 -1.99 -11.70 -6.64
CA ARG A 11 -1.94 -11.12 -7.98
C ARG A 11 -1.18 -9.79 -7.91
N VAL A 12 -0.07 -9.72 -8.64
CA VAL A 12 0.88 -8.59 -8.57
C VAL A 12 0.56 -7.48 -9.59
N ASP A 13 0.18 -7.84 -10.81
CA ASP A 13 -0.12 -6.92 -11.91
C ASP A 13 0.94 -5.80 -12.11
N ASP A 14 0.51 -4.54 -12.25
CA ASP A 14 1.31 -3.35 -12.50
C ASP A 14 1.79 -2.63 -11.23
N ILE A 15 1.35 -3.09 -10.06
CA ILE A 15 1.60 -2.45 -8.75
C ILE A 15 3.08 -2.22 -8.47
N PRO A 16 4.00 -3.19 -8.68
CA PRO A 16 5.42 -2.95 -8.42
C PRO A 16 6.00 -1.83 -9.27
N LEU A 17 5.58 -1.74 -10.54
CA LEU A 17 6.05 -0.70 -11.44
C LEU A 17 5.57 0.68 -10.97
N LEU A 18 4.30 0.79 -10.59
CA LEU A 18 3.70 2.02 -10.11
C LEU A 18 4.37 2.50 -8.80
N LEU A 19 4.50 1.62 -7.82
CA LEU A 19 5.07 1.97 -6.51
C LEU A 19 6.55 2.35 -6.61
N VAL A 20 7.37 1.55 -7.30
CA VAL A 20 8.80 1.87 -7.48
C VAL A 20 8.98 3.17 -8.25
N GLN A 21 8.13 3.45 -9.24
CA GLN A 21 8.20 4.71 -9.99
C GLN A 21 7.86 5.91 -9.10
N MET A 22 6.82 5.82 -8.27
CA MET A 22 6.44 6.90 -7.35
C MET A 22 7.45 7.09 -6.23
N GLU A 23 8.05 6.01 -5.72
CA GLU A 23 9.15 6.07 -4.77
C GLU A 23 10.37 6.79 -5.36
N ARG A 24 10.77 6.46 -6.60
CA ARG A 24 11.86 7.14 -7.32
C ARG A 24 11.59 8.62 -7.55
N MET A 25 10.33 9.00 -7.73
CA MET A 25 9.90 10.40 -7.81
C MET A 25 9.91 11.10 -6.45
N GLY A 26 10.12 10.35 -5.35
CA GLY A 26 10.15 10.86 -3.99
C GLY A 26 8.77 11.07 -3.38
N VAL A 27 7.69 10.59 -4.01
CA VAL A 27 6.31 10.86 -3.59
C VAL A 27 6.05 10.57 -2.10
N PRO A 28 6.33 9.36 -1.57
CA PRO A 28 6.04 9.09 -0.16
C PRO A 28 6.85 10.00 0.77
N PHE A 29 8.13 10.21 0.48
CA PHE A 29 9.02 11.01 1.34
C PHE A 29 8.68 12.50 1.33
N LEU A 30 8.36 13.06 0.16
CA LEU A 30 7.94 14.44 0.03
C LEU A 30 6.61 14.69 0.73
N LEU A 31 5.66 13.74 0.66
CA LEU A 31 4.41 13.86 1.39
C LEU A 31 4.63 13.85 2.89
N ASP A 32 5.46 12.94 3.41
CA ASP A 32 5.78 12.89 4.83
C ASP A 32 6.53 14.15 5.31
N GLU A 33 7.40 14.73 4.47
CA GLU A 33 8.16 15.94 4.79
C GLU A 33 7.25 17.18 4.88
N PHE A 34 6.35 17.35 3.91
CA PHE A 34 5.58 18.59 3.77
C PHE A 34 4.18 18.53 4.41
N PHE A 35 3.69 17.35 4.79
CA PHE A 35 2.37 17.18 5.41
C PHE A 35 2.48 16.45 6.76
N PRO A 36 2.78 17.18 7.84
CA PRO A 36 2.83 16.61 9.18
C PRO A 36 1.48 15.98 9.56
N THR A 37 1.52 14.74 10.01
CA THR A 37 0.32 14.01 10.44
C THR A 37 -0.15 14.45 11.82
N HIS A 38 -1.45 14.37 12.06
CA HIS A 38 -2.00 14.53 13.40
C HIS A 38 -1.41 13.47 14.35
N GLY A 39 -1.20 13.78 15.63
CA GLY A 39 -0.64 12.84 16.62
C GLY A 39 -1.49 11.60 16.93
N ASN A 40 -2.67 11.47 16.32
CA ASN A 40 -3.53 10.29 16.43
C ASN A 40 -3.36 9.34 15.23
N TRP A 41 -2.55 9.72 14.24
CA TRP A 41 -2.25 8.90 13.09
C TRP A 41 -1.45 7.66 13.52
N GLN A 42 -1.83 6.49 13.01
CA GLN A 42 -1.22 5.21 13.35
C GLN A 42 -1.14 4.33 12.10
N GLY A 43 -0.16 3.42 12.08
CA GLY A 43 0.09 2.56 10.93
C GLY A 43 1.10 3.15 9.96
N LEU A 44 0.87 2.94 8.66
CA LEU A 44 1.71 3.49 7.59
C LEU A 44 1.80 5.02 7.69
N SER A 45 2.90 5.59 7.21
CA SER A 45 3.01 7.05 7.10
C SER A 45 1.98 7.61 6.11
N LEU A 46 1.62 8.89 6.24
CA LEU A 46 0.71 9.53 5.30
C LEU A 46 1.21 9.42 3.86
N GLY A 47 2.51 9.61 3.65
CA GLY A 47 3.14 9.50 2.35
C GLY A 47 3.02 8.11 1.75
N TRP A 48 3.23 7.05 2.53
CA TRP A 48 3.06 5.68 2.05
C TRP A 48 1.58 5.31 1.83
N THR A 49 0.67 5.70 2.72
CA THR A 49 -0.78 5.52 2.52
C THR A 49 -1.23 6.18 1.22
N ALA A 50 -0.86 7.45 1.00
CA ALA A 50 -1.21 8.18 -0.21
C ALA A 50 -0.56 7.59 -1.46
N THR A 51 0.70 7.15 -1.39
CA THR A 51 1.40 6.52 -2.52
C THR A 51 0.73 5.21 -2.93
N ILE A 52 0.34 4.37 -1.97
CA ILE A 52 -0.35 3.12 -2.26
C ILE A 52 -1.76 3.37 -2.79
N TRP A 53 -2.47 4.38 -2.26
CA TRP A 53 -3.77 4.80 -2.78
C TRP A 53 -3.68 5.33 -4.23
N LEU A 54 -2.65 6.11 -4.56
CA LEU A 54 -2.37 6.50 -5.95
C LEU A 54 -2.10 5.27 -6.85
N GLY A 55 -1.40 4.27 -6.33
CA GLY A 55 -1.21 2.98 -7.02
C GLY A 55 -2.55 2.29 -7.32
N HIS A 56 -3.46 2.25 -6.34
CA HIS A 56 -4.82 1.74 -6.53
C HIS A 56 -5.59 2.52 -7.60
N ILE A 57 -5.54 3.86 -7.56
CA ILE A 57 -6.18 4.72 -8.56
C ILE A 57 -5.72 4.40 -9.98
N LEU A 58 -4.41 4.23 -10.16
CA LEU A 58 -3.82 3.98 -11.47
C LEU A 58 -4.07 2.55 -11.97
N SER A 59 -4.06 1.56 -11.08
CA SER A 59 -4.31 0.15 -11.39
C SER A 59 -5.79 -0.15 -11.66
N GLU A 60 -6.68 0.38 -10.82
CA GLU A 60 -8.11 0.02 -10.83
C GLU A 60 -9.00 1.10 -11.47
N GLY A 61 -8.50 2.33 -11.66
CA GLY A 61 -9.31 3.46 -12.11
C GLY A 61 -10.34 3.93 -11.07
N ASP A 62 -10.16 3.56 -9.80
CA ASP A 62 -11.05 3.89 -8.68
C ASP A 62 -10.35 4.80 -7.67
N HIS A 63 -10.96 5.94 -7.36
CA HIS A 63 -10.41 6.94 -6.46
C HIS A 63 -10.97 6.89 -5.06
N ARG A 64 -11.86 5.96 -4.76
CA ARG A 64 -12.52 5.93 -3.45
C ARG A 64 -11.65 5.20 -2.44
N LEU A 65 -11.23 5.90 -1.38
CA LEU A 65 -10.37 5.32 -0.33
C LEU A 65 -11.03 4.10 0.34
N ASN A 66 -12.34 4.14 0.57
CA ASN A 66 -13.09 3.04 1.18
C ASN A 66 -13.05 1.71 0.39
N HIS A 67 -12.54 1.70 -0.84
CA HIS A 67 -12.33 0.49 -1.65
C HIS A 67 -10.89 -0.03 -1.56
N VAL A 68 -9.96 0.77 -1.07
CA VAL A 68 -8.53 0.44 -1.03
C VAL A 68 -8.24 -0.63 0.00
N GLN A 69 -8.94 -0.63 1.15
CA GLN A 69 -8.78 -1.67 2.17
C GLN A 69 -9.01 -3.09 1.61
N ASP A 70 -10.15 -3.34 0.97
CA ASP A 70 -10.50 -4.64 0.36
C ASP A 70 -9.56 -5.02 -0.80
N TRP A 71 -9.01 -4.01 -1.49
CA TRP A 71 -8.04 -4.20 -2.56
C TRP A 71 -6.66 -4.58 -2.02
N ALA A 72 -6.22 -3.92 -0.94
CA ALA A 72 -4.94 -4.14 -0.26
C ALA A 72 -4.90 -5.48 0.47
N GLU A 73 -6.02 -5.91 1.08
CA GLU A 73 -6.13 -7.19 1.78
C GLU A 73 -5.73 -8.39 0.90
N LYS A 74 -5.94 -8.28 -0.42
CA LYS A 74 -5.62 -9.34 -1.39
C LYS A 74 -4.16 -9.31 -1.88
N ARG A 75 -3.37 -8.34 -1.41
CA ARG A 75 -2.06 -7.95 -1.98
C ARG A 75 -1.05 -7.49 -0.92
N LEU A 76 -1.20 -7.94 0.31
CA LEU A 76 -0.40 -7.43 1.44
C LEU A 76 1.09 -7.76 1.27
N GLU A 77 1.43 -8.94 0.76
CA GLU A 77 2.83 -9.31 0.50
C GLU A 77 3.39 -8.42 -0.61
N THR A 78 2.65 -8.25 -1.71
CA THR A 78 3.08 -7.40 -2.84
C THR A 78 3.32 -5.96 -2.40
N LEU A 79 2.35 -5.37 -1.67
CA LEU A 79 2.44 -4.00 -1.19
C LEU A 79 3.60 -3.82 -0.21
N SER A 80 3.73 -4.73 0.76
CA SER A 80 4.82 -4.68 1.75
C SER A 80 6.20 -4.81 1.12
N ARG A 81 6.35 -5.71 0.14
CA ARG A 81 7.63 -5.90 -0.56
C ARG A 81 8.00 -4.71 -1.44
N CYS A 82 7.03 -4.05 -2.06
CA CYS A 82 7.29 -2.92 -2.94
C CYS A 82 7.53 -1.61 -2.18
N SER A 83 7.00 -1.46 -0.97
CA SER A 83 7.19 -0.28 -0.14
C SER A 83 8.28 -0.42 0.92
N ASP A 84 8.77 -1.65 1.16
CA ASP A 84 9.61 -1.99 2.31
C ASP A 84 8.98 -1.58 3.65
N GLN A 85 7.64 -1.60 3.72
CA GLN A 85 6.85 -1.29 4.91
C GLN A 85 6.02 -2.50 5.35
N GLU A 86 5.64 -2.55 6.63
CA GLU A 86 4.60 -3.48 7.09
C GLU A 86 3.23 -2.92 6.73
N VAL A 87 2.63 -3.41 5.63
CA VAL A 87 1.33 -2.93 5.15
C VAL A 87 0.21 -3.77 5.72
N ARG A 88 -0.81 -3.12 6.28
CA ARG A 88 -2.04 -3.75 6.76
C ARG A 88 -3.23 -3.16 6.00
N ALA A 89 -4.26 -3.97 5.78
CA ALA A 89 -5.48 -3.49 5.11
C ALA A 89 -6.13 -2.29 5.85
N LEU A 90 -6.03 -2.27 7.19
CA LEU A 90 -6.53 -1.19 8.05
C LEU A 90 -5.80 0.14 7.88
N ASP A 91 -4.62 0.17 7.23
CA ASP A 91 -3.94 1.43 6.93
C ASP A 91 -4.68 2.25 5.84
N PHE A 92 -5.75 1.67 5.27
CA PHE A 92 -6.59 2.27 4.22
C PHE A 92 -8.09 2.32 4.60
N SER A 93 -8.42 2.20 5.89
CA SER A 93 -9.80 2.40 6.35
C SER A 93 -10.18 3.89 6.29
N ASP A 94 -11.38 4.20 5.80
CA ASP A 94 -12.00 5.54 5.85
C ASP A 94 -12.59 5.83 7.25
#